data_AF-A0A536V605-F1
#
_entry.id   AF-A0A536V605-F1
#
_cell.length_a   1.000
_cell.length_b   1.000
_cell.length_c   1.000
_cell.angle_alpha   90.00
_cell.angle_beta   90.00
_cell.angle_gamma   90.00
#
_symmetry.space_group_name_H-M   'P 1'
#
loop_
_entity.id
_entity.type
_entity.pdbx_description
1 polymer ?
#
loop_
_entity_poly.entity_id
_entity_poly.type
_entity_poly.pdbx_seq_one_letter_code
_entity_poly.pdbx_strand_id
1 'polypeptide(L)'
;KPIKVVADRTVAAMSDFICGANEADFHITGVNWGRDLHEPDVVADIRNVVEGDPSPDGRGMLAIQRGIEVGHVFFLGTKYSEAMNATYLDEAGKPQL
;
A
#
# COMPACT_ATOMS: atom_id res chain seq x y z
N LYS A 1 -20.43 -0.11 14.01
CA LYS A 1 -20.27 -0.66 12.63
C LYS A 1 -18.94 -1.38 12.58
N PRO A 2 -18.81 -2.53 11.92
CA PRO A 2 -17.50 -3.16 11.73
C PRO A 2 -16.57 -2.18 11.01
N ILE A 3 -15.34 -2.05 11.48
CA ILE A 3 -14.31 -1.17 10.90
C ILE A 3 -13.38 -2.07 10.10
N LYS A 4 -13.05 -1.66 8.87
CA LYS A 4 -12.05 -2.35 8.06
C LYS A 4 -10.65 -2.02 8.58
N VAL A 5 -9.87 -3.05 8.91
CA VAL A 5 -8.50 -2.95 9.39
C VAL A 5 -7.54 -3.27 8.24
N VAL A 6 -6.70 -2.30 7.88
CA VAL A 6 -5.59 -2.50 6.94
C VAL A 6 -4.30 -2.39 7.73
N ALA A 7 -3.44 -3.40 7.67
CA ALA A 7 -2.17 -3.42 8.37
C ALA A 7 -0.99 -3.39 7.38
N ASP A 8 0.08 -2.70 7.76
CA ASP A 8 1.35 -2.82 7.05
C ASP A 8 1.90 -4.24 7.18
N ARG A 9 2.68 -4.70 6.19
CA ARG A 9 3.36 -6.01 6.22
C ARG A 9 4.15 -6.23 7.52
N THR A 10 4.81 -5.18 8.03
CA THR A 10 5.58 -5.24 9.28
C THR A 10 4.68 -5.41 10.50
N VAL A 11 3.53 -4.73 10.54
CA VAL A 11 2.55 -4.78 11.63
C VAL A 11 1.81 -6.12 11.67
N ALA A 12 1.47 -6.67 10.50
CA ALA A 12 0.84 -7.98 10.39
C ALA A 12 1.73 -9.12 10.92
N ALA A 13 3.05 -8.92 10.90
CA ALA A 13 4.03 -9.88 11.42
C ALA A 13 4.34 -9.69 12.92
N MET A 14 3.76 -8.67 13.58
CA MET A 14 4.02 -8.41 15.00
C MET A 14 3.31 -9.43 15.90
N SER A 15 3.93 -9.66 17.05
CA SER A 15 3.36 -10.40 18.18
C SER A 15 3.59 -9.62 19.48
N ASP A 16 2.75 -9.89 20.49
CA ASP A 16 2.82 -9.26 21.81
C ASP A 16 2.92 -7.72 21.79
N PHE A 17 2.26 -7.10 20.81
CA PHE A 17 2.40 -5.67 20.56
C PHE A 17 1.57 -4.82 21.52
N ILE A 18 1.85 -3.51 21.50
CA ILE A 18 1.12 -2.51 22.29
C ILE A 18 0.22 -1.72 21.35
N CYS A 19 -1.04 -1.53 21.72
CA CYS A 19 -1.97 -0.66 21.02
C CYS A 19 -2.78 0.19 22.01
N GLY A 20 -3.44 1.22 21.51
CA GLY A 20 -4.38 1.99 22.32
C GLY A 20 -5.57 1.14 22.73
N ALA A 21 -6.08 1.33 23.95
CA ALA A 21 -7.23 0.58 24.46
C ALA A 21 -8.59 1.09 23.92
N ASN A 22 -8.58 2.13 23.07
CA ASN A 22 -9.74 2.94 22.70
C ASN A 22 -10.45 3.59 23.90
N GLU A 23 -9.71 3.82 24.98
CA GLU A 23 -10.10 4.58 26.17
C GLU A 23 -8.99 5.59 26.49
N ALA A 24 -9.38 6.79 26.91
CA ALA A 24 -8.44 7.86 27.21
C ALA A 24 -7.44 7.40 28.29
N ASP A 25 -6.15 7.67 28.07
CA ASP A 25 -5.06 7.34 28.99
C ASP A 25 -4.79 5.84 29.22
N PHE A 26 -5.35 4.93 28.41
CA PHE A 26 -5.13 3.48 28.49
C PHE A 26 -4.53 2.86 27.23
N HIS A 27 -3.68 1.84 27.44
CA HIS A 27 -3.10 0.99 26.41
C HIS A 27 -3.29 -0.49 26.77
N ILE A 28 -3.31 -1.35 25.77
CA ILE A 28 -3.26 -2.80 25.92
C ILE A 28 -1.87 -3.26 25.50
N THR A 29 -1.25 -4.15 26.28
CA THR A 29 0.07 -4.72 26.00
C THR A 29 -0.03 -6.23 25.79
N GLY A 30 0.96 -6.80 25.09
CA GLY A 30 1.00 -8.23 24.81
C GLY A 30 -0.07 -8.68 23.81
N VAL A 31 -0.56 -7.78 22.95
CA VAL A 31 -1.64 -8.05 21.99
C VAL A 31 -1.15 -8.95 20.86
N ASN A 32 -1.98 -9.89 20.44
CA ASN A 32 -1.71 -10.80 19.32
C ASN A 32 -2.89 -10.88 18.36
N TRP A 33 -2.58 -10.83 17.07
CA TRP A 33 -3.52 -11.16 15.99
C TRP A 33 -4.10 -12.57 16.17
N GLY A 34 -5.35 -12.76 15.76
CA GLY A 34 -6.12 -13.99 15.91
C GLY A 34 -6.60 -14.31 17.34
N ARG A 35 -5.84 -13.91 18.37
CA ARG A 35 -6.19 -14.14 19.79
C ARG A 35 -7.03 -13.02 20.38
N ASP A 36 -6.56 -11.77 20.30
CA ASP A 36 -7.19 -10.62 20.97
C ASP A 36 -8.01 -9.76 19.99
N LEU A 37 -7.68 -9.85 18.71
CA LEU A 37 -8.38 -9.21 17.59
C LEU A 37 -8.24 -10.08 16.34
N HIS A 38 -9.17 -9.93 15.40
CA HIS A 38 -9.11 -10.67 14.15
C HIS A 38 -7.87 -10.28 13.32
N GLU A 39 -7.41 -11.18 12.46
CA GLU A 39 -6.37 -10.88 11.46
C GLU A 39 -6.79 -9.69 10.58
N PRO A 40 -5.86 -8.82 10.13
CA PRO A 40 -6.20 -7.67 9.29
C PRO A 40 -7.01 -8.07 8.05
N ASP A 41 -8.01 -7.27 7.68
CA ASP A 41 -8.81 -7.52 6.47
C ASP A 41 -7.95 -7.45 5.19
N VAL A 42 -6.93 -6.60 5.21
CA VAL A 42 -5.95 -6.45 4.14
C VAL A 42 -4.58 -6.20 4.75
N VAL A 43 -3.59 -6.97 4.31
CA VAL A 43 -2.17 -6.67 4.53
C VAL A 43 -1.65 -5.96 3.29
N ALA A 44 -1.13 -4.74 3.46
CA ALA A 44 -0.68 -3.89 2.36
C ALA A 44 0.67 -3.23 2.68
N ASP A 45 1.32 -2.68 1.65
CA ASP A 45 2.54 -1.87 1.78
C ASP A 45 2.11 -0.41 1.96
N ILE A 46 2.09 0.07 3.21
CA ILE A 46 1.46 1.37 3.56
C ILE A 46 2.35 2.27 4.39
N ARG A 47 3.59 1.85 4.69
CA ARG A 47 4.59 2.70 5.31
C ARG A 47 5.54 3.26 4.25
N ASN A 48 6.18 4.39 4.57
CA ASN A 48 7.38 4.79 3.86
C ASN A 48 8.55 3.89 4.28
N VAL A 49 9.46 3.66 3.35
CA VAL A 49 10.76 3.08 3.66
C VAL A 49 11.59 4.03 4.52
N VAL A 50 12.49 3.48 5.31
CA VAL A 50 13.53 4.22 6.04
C VAL A 50 14.91 3.88 5.47
N GLU A 51 15.89 4.76 5.68
CA GLU A 51 17.27 4.47 5.26
C GLU A 51 17.76 3.17 5.94
N GLY A 52 18.38 2.29 5.15
CA GLY A 52 18.84 0.99 5.62
C GLY A 52 17.80 -0.15 5.49
N ASP A 53 16.56 0.13 5.10
CA ASP A 53 15.60 -0.94 4.76
C ASP A 53 16.14 -1.81 3.61
N PRO A 54 15.86 -3.13 3.60
CA PRO A 54 16.24 -4.01 2.49
C PRO A 54 15.63 -3.55 1.16
N SER A 55 16.44 -3.57 0.10
CA SER A 55 15.95 -3.27 -1.25
C SER A 55 14.87 -4.29 -1.66
N PRO A 56 13.75 -3.86 -2.26
CA PRO A 56 12.67 -4.76 -2.67
C PRO A 56 13.07 -5.73 -3.79
N ASP A 57 14.19 -5.48 -4.48
CA ASP A 57 14.76 -6.40 -5.47
C ASP A 57 15.69 -7.48 -4.85
N GLY A 58 15.80 -7.50 -3.52
CA GLY A 58 16.61 -8.45 -2.76
C GLY A 58 18.11 -8.14 -2.76
N ARG A 59 18.55 -7.00 -3.29
CA ARG A 59 19.98 -6.67 -3.44
C ARG A 59 20.33 -5.36 -2.74
N GLY A 60 20.99 -5.48 -1.58
CA GLY A 60 21.49 -4.34 -0.82
C GLY A 60 20.42 -3.65 0.03
N MET A 61 20.76 -2.43 0.48
CA MET A 61 19.93 -1.60 1.37
C MET A 61 19.61 -0.27 0.70
N LEU A 62 18.46 0.31 1.04
CA LEU A 62 18.00 1.59 0.49
C LEU A 62 18.76 2.77 1.11
N ALA A 63 19.20 3.70 0.26
CA ALA A 63 19.68 5.03 0.64
C ALA A 63 18.65 6.08 0.22
N ILE A 64 18.50 7.16 1.01
CA ILE A 64 17.52 8.22 0.74
C ILE A 64 18.25 9.53 0.43
N GLN A 65 17.92 10.14 -0.72
CA GLN A 65 18.51 11.38 -1.20
C GLN A 65 17.43 12.40 -1.58
N ARG A 66 17.81 13.69 -1.64
CA ARG A 66 16.92 14.77 -2.08
C ARG A 66 17.11 15.03 -3.57
N GLY A 67 16.02 15.22 -4.30
CA GLY A 67 16.01 15.58 -5.71
C GLY A 67 14.86 16.53 -6.04
N ILE A 68 15.00 17.28 -7.13
CA ILE A 68 13.94 18.11 -7.70
C ILE A 68 13.41 17.39 -8.94
N GLU A 69 12.12 17.10 -8.98
CA GLU A 69 11.48 16.52 -10.15
C GLU A 69 11.42 17.56 -11.28
N VAL A 70 12.06 17.28 -12.42
CA VAL A 70 12.12 18.18 -13.59
C VAL A 70 11.20 17.74 -14.73
N GLY A 71 10.58 16.57 -14.61
CA GLY A 71 9.68 16.00 -15.61
C GLY A 71 9.21 14.61 -15.19
N HIS A 72 8.06 14.19 -15.72
CA HIS A 72 7.43 12.92 -15.40
C HIS A 72 6.88 12.28 -16.66
N VAL A 73 7.18 11.00 -16.87
CA VAL A 73 6.58 10.18 -17.93
C VAL A 73 5.57 9.22 -17.33
N PHE A 74 4.34 9.22 -17.86
CA PHE A 74 3.28 8.33 -17.41
C PHE A 74 2.78 7.45 -18.55
N PHE A 75 2.58 6.17 -18.27
CA PHE A 75 1.72 5.33 -19.09
C PHE A 75 0.29 5.45 -18.57
N LEU A 76 -0.52 6.29 -19.21
CA LEU A 76 -1.88 6.61 -18.75
C LEU A 76 -2.91 5.51 -19.06
N GLY A 77 -2.53 4.52 -19.87
CA GLY A 77 -3.45 3.49 -20.37
C GLY A 77 -4.67 4.11 -21.03
N THR A 78 -5.83 3.51 -20.79
CA THR A 78 -7.12 3.91 -21.40
C THR A 78 -7.95 4.85 -20.52
N LYS A 79 -7.40 5.34 -19.39
CA LYS A 79 -8.14 6.13 -18.39
C LYS A 79 -8.92 7.28 -19.01
N TYR A 80 -8.33 7.96 -19.99
CA TYR A 80 -8.96 9.09 -20.67
C TYR A 80 -9.71 8.67 -21.93
N SER A 81 -9.15 7.74 -22.73
CA SER A 81 -9.81 7.30 -23.96
C SER A 81 -11.18 6.69 -23.67
N GLU A 82 -11.29 5.90 -22.61
CA GLU A 82 -12.56 5.31 -22.16
C GLU A 82 -13.55 6.37 -21.70
N ALA A 83 -13.14 7.28 -20.81
CA ALA A 83 -14.01 8.33 -20.28
C ALA A 83 -14.49 9.32 -21.36
N MET A 84 -13.69 9.52 -22.41
CA MET A 84 -13.98 10.44 -23.51
C MET A 84 -14.57 9.74 -24.74
N ASN A 85 -14.77 8.42 -24.69
CA ASN A 85 -15.20 7.60 -25.82
C ASN A 85 -14.32 7.79 -27.08
N ALA A 86 -13.00 7.96 -26.89
CA ALA A 86 -12.03 8.08 -27.95
C ALA A 86 -11.53 6.68 -28.35
N THR A 87 -11.94 6.20 -29.52
CA THR A 87 -11.65 4.84 -30.01
C THR A 87 -10.98 4.87 -31.38
N TYR A 88 -10.34 3.77 -31.76
CA TYR A 88 -9.83 3.54 -33.11
C TYR A 88 -10.27 2.16 -33.62
N LEU A 89 -10.24 1.95 -34.94
CA LEU A 89 -10.44 0.62 -35.52
C LEU A 89 -9.11 -0.13 -35.57
N ASP A 90 -9.08 -1.32 -34.99
CA ASP A 90 -7.93 -2.22 -35.09
C ASP A 90 -7.81 -2.86 -36.49
N GLU A 91 -6.81 -3.72 -36.67
CA GLU A 91 -6.56 -4.43 -37.92
C GLU A 91 -7.72 -5.34 -38.37
N ALA A 92 -8.59 -5.75 -37.44
CA ALA A 92 -9.80 -6.52 -37.73
C ALA A 92 -11.04 -5.64 -37.99
N GLY A 93 -10.86 -4.32 -37.98
CA GLY A 93 -11.94 -3.34 -38.16
C GLY A 93 -12.85 -3.22 -36.94
N LYS A 94 -12.40 -3.59 -35.74
CA LYS A 94 -13.18 -3.49 -34.50
C LYS A 94 -12.77 -2.26 -33.69
N PRO A 95 -13.74 -1.54 -33.09
CA PRO A 95 -13.43 -0.47 -32.15
C PRO A 95 -12.63 -0.99 -30.95
N GLN A 96 -11.48 -0.36 -30.68
CA GLN A 96 -10.64 -0.56 -29.51
C GLN A 96 -10.38 0.78 -28.80
N LEU A 97 -10.00 0.69 -27.52
CA LEU A 97 -9.59 1.82 -26.68
C LEU A 97 -8.11 2.16 -26.80
#